data_AF-A0A2U1Y577-F1
#
_entry.id   AF-A0A2U1Y577-F1
#
_cell.length_a   1.000
_cell.length_b   1.000
_cell.length_c   1.000
_cell.angle_alpha   90.00
_cell.angle_beta   90.00
_cell.angle_gamma   90.00
#
_symmetry.space_group_name_H-M   'P 1'
#
loop_
_entity.id
_entity.type
_entity.pdbx_description
1 polymer ?
#
loop_
_entity_poly.entity_id
_entity_poly.type
_entity_poly.pdbx_seq_one_letter_code
_entity_poly.pdbx_strand_id
1 'polypeptide(L)'
;MDSMPYIFAGLVGLASLAVSLLLALRRLKTSEERIATAVARKQAQVERIKKIARVTLQQARDLRDARRRKAMAELGCEDLEQRLKAAGAADRRIYVLDDRRTQKDQGWLLRVVNIEYASRVNASLTPTALDSWKRGRRFLVWALDEKKAREKVNARFPENKGFAVMGVESYLG
;
A
#
# COMPACT_ATOMS: atom_id res chain seq x y z
N MET A 1 56.74 -54.71 73.18
CA MET A 1 56.24 -54.88 71.80
C MET A 1 55.38 -53.67 71.46
N ASP A 2 55.96 -52.45 71.55
CA ASP A 2 55.15 -51.25 71.84
C ASP A 2 55.17 -50.19 70.71
N SER A 3 55.86 -50.46 69.61
CA SER A 3 55.98 -49.56 68.45
C SER A 3 54.96 -49.79 67.33
N MET A 4 54.30 -50.96 67.32
CA MET A 4 53.25 -51.32 66.35
C MET A 4 52.06 -50.34 66.28
N PRO A 5 51.49 -49.82 67.40
CA PRO A 5 50.35 -48.90 67.31
C PRO A 5 50.71 -47.56 66.67
N TYR A 6 51.94 -47.07 66.86
CA TYR A 6 52.40 -45.80 66.28
C TYR A 6 52.66 -45.90 64.77
N ILE A 7 53.22 -47.03 64.32
CA ILE A 7 53.44 -47.29 62.88
C ILE A 7 52.08 -47.43 62.17
N PHE A 8 51.13 -48.12 62.79
CA PHE A 8 49.78 -48.26 62.25
C PHE A 8 49.05 -46.90 62.17
N ALA A 9 49.11 -46.08 63.22
CA ALA A 9 48.53 -44.75 63.21
C ALA A 9 49.17 -43.83 62.14
N GLY A 10 50.50 -43.92 61.95
CA GLY A 10 51.21 -43.19 60.91
C GLY A 10 50.78 -43.60 59.50
N LEU A 11 50.64 -44.92 59.25
CA LEU A 11 50.16 -45.45 57.96
C LEU A 11 48.71 -45.04 57.67
N VAL A 12 47.83 -45.11 58.66
CA VAL A 12 46.42 -44.68 58.52
C VAL A 12 46.34 -43.16 58.26
N GLY A 13 47.15 -42.37 58.96
CA GLY A 13 47.27 -40.93 58.72
C GLY A 13 47.71 -40.61 57.28
N LEU A 14 48.79 -41.24 56.81
CA LEU A 14 49.28 -41.09 55.43
C LEU A 14 48.24 -41.53 54.39
N ALA A 15 47.57 -42.66 54.61
CA ALA A 15 46.53 -43.16 53.71
C ALA A 15 45.34 -42.18 53.63
N SER A 16 44.90 -41.63 54.76
CA SER A 16 43.81 -40.65 54.79
C SER A 16 44.14 -39.35 54.05
N LEU A 17 45.40 -38.92 54.13
CA LEU A 17 45.90 -37.71 53.47
C LEU A 17 46.01 -37.94 51.96
N ALA A 18 46.51 -39.10 51.54
CA ALA A 18 46.56 -39.50 50.13
C ALA A 18 45.16 -39.59 49.50
N VAL A 19 44.19 -40.18 50.20
CA VAL A 19 42.78 -40.25 49.75
C VAL A 19 42.17 -38.84 49.64
N SER A 20 42.42 -37.98 50.61
CA SER A 20 41.91 -36.60 50.61
C SER A 20 42.49 -35.78 49.45
N LEU A 21 43.80 -35.95 49.16
CA LEU A 21 44.47 -35.30 48.04
C LEU A 21 43.92 -35.79 46.68
N LEU A 22 43.69 -37.09 46.52
CA LEU A 22 43.07 -37.66 45.31
C LEU A 22 41.65 -37.12 45.09
N LEU A 23 40.86 -37.01 46.16
CA LEU A 23 39.51 -36.43 46.08
C LEU A 23 39.55 -34.94 45.71
N ALA A 24 40.49 -34.18 46.27
CA ALA A 24 40.68 -32.77 45.94
C ALA A 24 41.08 -32.58 44.46
N LEU A 25 42.00 -33.39 43.94
CA LEU A 25 42.40 -33.36 42.53
C LEU A 25 41.24 -33.73 41.60
N ARG A 26 40.43 -34.74 41.95
CA ARG A 26 39.21 -35.08 41.19
C ARG A 26 38.21 -33.92 41.17
N ARG A 27 37.99 -33.27 42.32
CA ARG A 27 37.11 -32.08 42.40
C ARG A 27 37.63 -30.93 41.55
N LEU A 28 38.94 -30.70 41.55
CA LEU A 28 39.57 -29.66 40.74
C LEU A 28 39.34 -29.93 39.24
N LYS A 29 39.60 -31.17 38.78
CA LYS A 29 39.34 -31.57 37.39
C LYS A 29 37.86 -31.40 36.99
N THR A 30 36.92 -31.82 37.84
CA THR A 30 35.49 -31.61 37.57
C THR A 30 35.10 -30.13 37.56
N SER A 31 35.80 -29.29 38.32
CA SER A 31 35.56 -27.84 38.34
C SER A 31 36.11 -27.18 37.08
N GLU A 32 37.28 -27.59 36.61
CA GLU A 32 37.84 -27.16 35.32
C GLU A 32 36.90 -27.52 34.15
N GLU A 33 36.38 -28.74 34.11
CA GLU A 33 35.41 -29.18 33.09
C GLU A 33 34.12 -28.35 33.15
N ARG A 34 33.62 -28.04 34.35
CA ARG A 34 32.44 -27.15 34.53
C ARG A 34 32.72 -25.73 34.06
N ILE A 35 33.91 -25.20 34.33
CA ILE A 35 34.31 -23.86 33.88
C ILE A 35 34.44 -23.84 32.34
N ALA A 36 35.10 -24.83 31.75
CA ALA A 36 35.25 -24.93 30.30
C ALA A 36 33.89 -25.01 29.59
N THR A 37 32.96 -25.83 30.10
CA THR A 37 31.60 -25.92 29.55
C THR A 37 30.80 -24.63 29.74
N ALA A 38 30.94 -23.94 30.87
CA ALA A 38 30.30 -22.64 31.10
C ALA A 38 30.84 -21.56 30.14
N VAL A 39 32.15 -21.52 29.91
CA VAL A 39 32.78 -20.59 28.96
C VAL A 39 32.31 -20.88 27.53
N ALA A 40 32.28 -22.15 27.12
CA ALA A 40 31.78 -22.55 25.80
C ALA A 40 30.30 -22.13 25.60
N ARG A 41 29.45 -22.32 26.62
CA ARG A 41 28.05 -21.86 26.59
C ARG A 41 27.93 -20.35 26.47
N LYS A 42 28.75 -19.59 27.22
CA LYS A 42 28.78 -18.12 27.13
C LYS A 42 29.18 -17.66 25.72
N GLN A 43 30.23 -18.26 25.14
CA GLN A 43 30.66 -17.93 23.78
C GLN A 43 29.56 -18.22 22.75
N ALA A 44 28.89 -19.38 22.86
CA ALA A 44 27.76 -19.72 21.99
C ALA A 44 26.59 -18.72 22.12
N GLN A 45 26.28 -18.26 23.34
CA GLN A 45 25.26 -17.23 23.56
C GLN A 45 25.65 -15.88 22.95
N VAL A 46 26.91 -15.45 23.11
CA VAL A 46 27.42 -14.21 22.52
C VAL A 46 27.30 -14.24 21.00
N GLU A 47 27.67 -15.36 20.35
CA GLU A 47 27.55 -15.49 18.90
C GLU A 47 26.08 -15.49 18.43
N ARG A 48 25.17 -16.11 19.20
CA ARG A 48 23.72 -16.01 18.93
C ARG A 48 23.22 -14.57 19.02
N ILE A 49 23.61 -13.84 20.06
CA ILE A 49 23.22 -12.43 20.24
C ILE A 49 23.76 -11.58 19.08
N LYS A 50 25.03 -11.75 18.70
CA LYS A 50 25.61 -11.04 17.55
C LYS A 50 24.85 -11.33 16.25
N LYS A 51 24.50 -12.60 16.01
CA LYS A 51 23.72 -12.99 14.83
C LYS A 51 22.35 -12.31 14.81
N ILE A 52 21.63 -12.35 15.93
CA ILE A 52 20.32 -11.68 16.06
C ILE A 52 20.47 -10.17 15.86
N ALA A 53 21.46 -9.53 16.49
CA ALA A 53 21.70 -8.10 16.37
C ALA A 53 21.94 -7.66 14.92
N ARG A 54 22.71 -8.44 14.15
CA ARG A 54 22.92 -8.19 12.71
C ARG A 54 21.61 -8.29 11.92
N VAL A 55 20.79 -9.31 12.19
CA VAL A 55 19.49 -9.49 11.53
C VAL A 55 18.54 -8.35 11.88
N THR A 56 18.46 -7.95 13.15
CA THR A 56 17.59 -6.84 13.57
C THR A 56 18.05 -5.51 12.97
N LEU A 57 19.36 -5.29 12.83
CA LEU A 57 19.89 -4.10 12.16
C LEU A 57 19.51 -4.08 10.68
N GLN A 58 19.59 -5.23 10.01
CA GLN A 58 19.19 -5.36 8.61
C GLN A 58 17.68 -5.10 8.45
N GLN A 59 16.85 -5.72 9.28
CA GLN A 59 15.40 -5.50 9.29
C GLN A 59 15.04 -4.03 9.53
N ALA A 60 15.76 -3.34 10.43
CA ALA A 60 15.54 -1.92 10.68
C ALA A 60 15.88 -1.04 9.45
N ARG A 61 16.90 -1.42 8.65
CA ARG A 61 17.23 -0.75 7.39
C ARG A 61 16.14 -1.03 6.34
N ASP A 62 15.79 -2.29 6.15
CA ASP A 62 14.76 -2.71 5.19
C ASP A 62 13.42 -2.01 5.45
N LEU A 63 13.05 -1.85 6.73
CA LEU A 63 11.84 -1.16 7.14
C LEU A 63 11.89 0.35 6.86
N ARG A 64 13.05 1.00 6.99
CA ARG A 64 13.23 2.40 6.59
C ARG A 64 13.09 2.57 5.08
N ASP A 65 13.68 1.67 4.30
CA ASP A 65 13.59 1.72 2.83
C ASP A 65 12.19 1.40 2.32
N ALA A 66 11.49 0.46 2.96
CA ALA A 66 10.07 0.19 2.68
C ALA A 66 9.20 1.43 2.97
N ARG A 67 9.42 2.12 4.10
CA ARG A 67 8.70 3.37 4.42
C ARG A 67 8.96 4.47 3.40
N ARG A 68 10.19 4.64 2.94
CA ARG A 68 10.53 5.61 1.88
C ARG A 68 9.82 5.28 0.58
N ARG A 69 9.84 4.01 0.15
CA ARG A 69 9.11 3.57 -1.05
C ARG A 69 7.61 3.79 -0.94
N LYS A 70 7.03 3.50 0.23
CA LYS A 70 5.61 3.76 0.51
C LYS A 70 5.28 5.25 0.35
N ALA A 71 6.04 6.13 1.00
CA ALA A 71 5.80 7.57 0.91
C ALA A 71 5.91 8.10 -0.53
N MET A 72 6.88 7.62 -1.30
CA MET A 72 7.00 7.98 -2.73
C MET A 72 5.82 7.47 -3.57
N ALA A 73 5.33 6.26 -3.28
CA ALA A 73 4.15 5.72 -3.95
C ALA A 73 2.87 6.50 -3.60
N GLU A 74 2.70 6.89 -2.34
CA GLU A 74 1.56 7.71 -1.89
C GLU A 74 1.55 9.06 -2.61
N LEU A 75 2.69 9.77 -2.68
CA LEU A 75 2.80 11.02 -3.44
C LEU A 75 2.50 10.82 -4.94
N GLY A 76 2.94 9.71 -5.53
CA GLY A 76 2.63 9.37 -6.91
C GLY A 76 1.14 9.12 -7.13
N CYS A 77 0.47 8.45 -6.18
CA CYS A 77 -0.96 8.24 -6.22
C CYS A 77 -1.74 9.55 -6.09
N GLU A 78 -1.32 10.46 -5.21
CA GLU A 78 -1.94 11.78 -5.06
C GLU A 78 -1.83 12.62 -6.34
N ASP A 79 -0.65 12.68 -6.96
CA ASP A 79 -0.45 13.37 -8.25
C ASP A 79 -1.30 12.74 -9.35
N LEU A 80 -1.34 11.41 -9.44
CA LEU A 80 -2.18 10.70 -10.41
C LEU A 80 -3.67 10.96 -10.17
N GLU A 81 -4.12 10.99 -8.93
CA GLU A 81 -5.51 11.31 -8.60
C GLU A 81 -5.85 12.76 -8.97
N GLN A 82 -4.93 13.71 -8.73
CA GLN A 82 -5.12 15.10 -9.13
C GLN A 82 -5.17 15.24 -10.65
N ARG A 83 -4.28 14.56 -11.38
CA ARG A 83 -4.30 14.50 -12.84
C ARG A 83 -5.55 13.84 -13.37
N LEU A 84 -6.03 12.77 -12.75
CA LEU A 84 -7.29 12.13 -13.11
C LEU A 84 -8.49 13.03 -12.83
N LYS A 85 -8.50 13.79 -11.73
CA LYS A 85 -9.54 14.80 -11.46
C LYS A 85 -9.50 15.92 -12.51
N ALA A 86 -8.32 16.41 -12.86
CA ALA A 86 -8.15 17.41 -13.91
C ALA A 86 -8.57 16.87 -15.29
N ALA A 87 -8.21 15.63 -15.62
CA ALA A 87 -8.53 15.00 -16.90
C ALA A 87 -9.99 14.50 -16.99
N GLY A 88 -10.57 14.10 -15.87
CA GLY A 88 -11.94 13.63 -15.71
C GLY A 88 -12.96 14.76 -15.48
N ALA A 89 -12.50 16.00 -15.28
CA ALA A 89 -13.34 17.19 -15.37
C ALA A 89 -13.93 17.37 -16.79
N ALA A 90 -13.27 16.82 -17.81
CA ALA A 90 -13.86 16.62 -19.12
C ALA A 90 -14.55 15.25 -19.14
N ASP A 91 -15.86 15.20 -18.89
CA ASP A 91 -16.67 14.03 -19.24
C ASP A 91 -16.52 13.81 -20.76
N ARG A 92 -15.64 12.87 -21.15
CA ARG A 92 -15.27 12.63 -22.56
C ARG A 92 -16.34 11.87 -23.32
N ARG A 93 -17.44 11.51 -22.66
CA ARG A 93 -18.50 10.74 -23.29
C ARG A 93 -19.28 11.62 -24.27
N ILE A 94 -19.21 11.26 -25.53
CA ILE A 94 -20.00 11.86 -26.60
C ILE A 94 -21.21 10.96 -26.83
N TYR A 95 -22.40 11.53 -26.68
CA TYR A 95 -23.67 10.84 -26.94
C TYR A 95 -24.12 11.18 -28.36
N VAL A 96 -24.32 10.20 -29.22
CA VAL A 96 -24.86 10.44 -30.56
C VAL A 96 -26.37 10.63 -30.45
N LEU A 97 -26.88 11.81 -30.80
CA LEU A 97 -28.31 12.13 -30.70
C LEU A 97 -29.10 11.48 -31.84
N ASP A 98 -28.53 11.50 -33.03
CA ASP A 98 -29.08 10.94 -34.26
C ASP A 98 -27.91 10.51 -35.16
N ASP A 99 -27.99 9.30 -35.71
CA ASP A 99 -26.99 8.77 -36.64
C ASP A 99 -27.39 9.00 -38.11
N ARG A 100 -28.61 9.53 -38.35
CA ARG A 100 -29.09 9.86 -39.69
C ARG A 100 -28.35 11.09 -40.21
N ARG A 101 -27.54 10.89 -41.25
CA ARG A 101 -26.77 11.93 -41.94
C ARG A 101 -27.09 11.99 -43.43
N THR A 102 -27.18 13.20 -43.95
CA THR A 102 -27.22 13.50 -45.38
C THR A 102 -25.82 13.87 -45.87
N GLN A 103 -25.54 13.77 -47.17
CA GLN A 103 -24.21 14.06 -47.73
C GLN A 103 -23.73 15.51 -47.53
N LYS A 104 -24.65 16.43 -47.21
CA LYS A 104 -24.37 17.85 -46.92
C LYS A 104 -24.28 18.17 -45.42
N ASP A 105 -24.60 17.22 -44.54
CA ASP A 105 -24.60 17.46 -43.09
C ASP A 105 -23.17 17.42 -42.54
N GLN A 106 -22.89 18.32 -41.59
CA GLN A 106 -21.65 18.35 -40.83
C GLN A 106 -21.91 17.90 -39.39
N GLY A 107 -20.86 17.42 -38.73
CA GLY A 107 -20.95 17.01 -37.33
C GLY A 107 -20.86 18.23 -36.42
N TRP A 108 -21.76 18.32 -35.46
CA TRP A 108 -21.78 19.36 -34.45
C TRP A 108 -21.81 18.73 -33.08
N LEU A 109 -20.96 19.22 -32.19
CA LEU A 109 -20.92 18.80 -30.81
C LEU A 109 -21.53 19.89 -29.93
N LEU A 110 -22.62 19.56 -29.25
CA LEU A 110 -23.36 20.49 -28.39
C LEU A 110 -23.22 20.04 -26.93
N ARG A 111 -22.89 20.98 -26.05
CA ARG A 111 -22.86 20.73 -24.60
C ARG A 111 -24.21 21.11 -23.98
N VAL A 112 -24.94 20.13 -23.46
CA VAL A 112 -26.26 20.31 -22.84
C VAL A 112 -26.13 20.13 -21.33
N VAL A 113 -26.56 21.14 -20.57
CA VAL A 113 -26.58 21.15 -19.10
C VAL A 113 -28.01 21.16 -18.60
N ASN A 114 -28.27 20.49 -17.47
CA ASN A 114 -29.48 20.66 -16.68
C ASN A 114 -29.15 20.53 -15.19
N ILE A 115 -29.09 21.65 -14.49
CA ILE A 115 -28.73 21.71 -13.05
C ILE A 115 -29.85 21.11 -12.18
N GLU A 116 -31.09 21.24 -12.64
CA GLU A 116 -32.31 20.84 -11.96
C GLU A 116 -32.86 19.50 -12.49
N TYR A 117 -32.01 18.68 -13.13
CA TYR A 117 -32.46 17.44 -13.77
C TYR A 117 -33.17 16.50 -12.78
N ALA A 118 -32.68 16.41 -11.55
CA ALA A 118 -33.27 15.57 -10.51
C ALA A 118 -34.70 16.03 -10.15
N SER A 119 -34.95 17.33 -10.05
CA SER A 119 -36.25 17.87 -9.64
C SER A 119 -37.24 17.98 -10.80
N ARG A 120 -36.79 18.25 -12.02
CA ARG A 120 -37.67 18.50 -13.18
C ARG A 120 -37.85 17.31 -14.12
N VAL A 121 -36.93 16.35 -14.12
CA VAL A 121 -36.90 15.28 -15.13
C VAL A 121 -36.93 13.91 -14.48
N ASN A 122 -35.91 13.55 -13.70
CA ASN A 122 -35.85 12.25 -13.05
C ASN A 122 -34.86 12.24 -11.87
N ALA A 123 -35.39 12.04 -10.66
CA ALA A 123 -34.61 11.93 -9.43
C ALA A 123 -34.00 10.53 -9.19
N SER A 124 -34.48 9.49 -9.87
CA SER A 124 -34.10 8.09 -9.58
C SER A 124 -32.77 7.64 -10.19
N LEU A 125 -32.06 8.55 -10.88
CA LEU A 125 -30.74 8.26 -11.44
C LEU A 125 -29.67 8.16 -10.36
N THR A 126 -28.58 7.44 -10.66
CA THR A 126 -27.41 7.39 -9.79
C THR A 126 -26.82 8.81 -9.59
N PRO A 127 -26.22 9.10 -8.42
CA PRO A 127 -25.63 10.41 -8.15
C PRO A 127 -24.62 10.87 -9.21
N THR A 128 -23.83 9.93 -9.75
CA THR A 128 -22.85 10.20 -10.82
C THR A 128 -23.52 10.60 -12.13
N ALA A 129 -24.66 10.00 -12.48
CA ALA A 129 -25.42 10.34 -13.68
C ALA A 129 -26.15 11.69 -13.53
N LEU A 130 -26.60 12.04 -12.32
CA LEU A 130 -27.15 13.36 -12.03
C LEU A 130 -26.08 14.44 -12.12
N ASP A 131 -24.89 14.18 -11.59
CA ASP A 131 -23.80 15.15 -11.61
C ASP A 131 -23.27 15.40 -13.03
N SER A 132 -23.28 14.40 -13.91
CA SER A 132 -22.90 14.62 -15.32
C SER A 132 -23.88 15.53 -16.07
N TRP A 133 -25.17 15.54 -15.71
CA TRP A 133 -26.12 16.52 -16.26
C TRP A 133 -25.84 17.95 -15.78
N LYS A 134 -25.38 18.12 -14.53
CA LYS A 134 -24.98 19.43 -13.98
C LYS A 134 -23.71 19.97 -14.66
N ARG A 135 -22.72 19.11 -14.89
CA ARG A 135 -21.45 19.48 -15.56
C ARG A 135 -21.60 19.71 -17.07
N GLY A 136 -22.61 19.09 -17.67
CA GLY A 136 -22.94 19.21 -19.08
C GLY A 136 -22.45 18.01 -19.90
N ARG A 137 -23.38 17.41 -20.63
CA ARG A 137 -23.12 16.26 -21.50
C ARG A 137 -22.90 16.71 -22.93
N ARG A 138 -22.00 16.04 -23.63
CA ARG A 138 -21.65 16.33 -25.03
C ARG A 138 -22.50 15.46 -25.95
N PHE A 139 -23.26 16.09 -26.84
CA PHE A 139 -24.07 15.40 -27.84
C PHE A 139 -23.53 15.67 -29.25
N LEU A 140 -23.29 14.61 -30.01
CA LEU A 140 -22.99 14.70 -31.44
C LEU A 140 -24.29 14.70 -32.23
N VAL A 141 -24.42 15.69 -33.12
CA VAL A 141 -25.58 15.90 -33.97
C VAL A 141 -25.12 16.22 -35.38
N TRP A 142 -25.68 15.54 -36.37
CA TRP A 142 -25.44 15.85 -37.79
C TRP A 142 -26.46 16.88 -38.28
N ALA A 143 -26.00 18.01 -38.83
CA ALA A 143 -26.85 19.07 -39.35
C ALA A 143 -26.13 19.95 -40.39
N LEU A 144 -26.90 20.61 -41.24
CA LEU A 144 -26.38 21.52 -42.28
C LEU A 144 -25.61 22.71 -41.69
N ASP A 145 -26.09 23.28 -40.59
CA ASP A 145 -25.50 24.44 -39.91
C ASP A 145 -25.68 24.34 -38.38
N GLU A 146 -24.99 25.24 -37.65
CA GLU A 146 -25.06 25.33 -36.20
C GLU A 146 -26.50 25.53 -35.69
N LYS A 147 -27.28 26.35 -36.41
CA LYS A 147 -28.66 26.69 -36.05
C LYS A 147 -29.56 25.46 -36.08
N LYS A 148 -29.47 24.64 -37.13
CA LYS A 148 -30.19 23.38 -37.26
C LYS A 148 -29.75 22.36 -36.24
N ALA A 149 -28.45 22.33 -35.90
CA ALA A 149 -27.96 21.47 -34.83
C ALA A 149 -28.59 21.85 -33.47
N ARG A 150 -28.66 23.14 -33.15
CA ARG A 150 -29.32 23.65 -31.94
C ARG A 150 -30.82 23.37 -31.93
N GLU A 151 -31.51 23.56 -33.04
CA GLU A 151 -32.94 23.21 -33.19
C GLU A 151 -33.19 21.72 -32.91
N LYS A 152 -32.38 20.81 -33.46
CA LYS A 152 -32.48 19.36 -33.21
C LYS A 152 -32.27 19.01 -31.73
N VAL A 153 -31.29 19.64 -31.08
CA VAL A 153 -31.03 19.44 -29.65
C VAL A 153 -32.18 19.97 -28.81
N ASN A 154 -32.67 21.18 -29.08
CA ASN A 154 -33.78 21.81 -28.34
C ASN A 154 -35.08 21.01 -28.48
N ALA A 155 -35.31 20.35 -29.62
CA ALA A 155 -36.47 19.46 -29.80
C ALA A 155 -36.43 18.24 -28.87
N ARG A 156 -35.24 17.70 -28.56
CA ARG A 156 -35.06 16.57 -27.63
C ARG A 156 -34.92 17.02 -26.17
N PHE A 157 -34.26 18.15 -25.95
CA PHE A 157 -33.92 18.71 -24.64
C PHE A 157 -34.43 20.14 -24.56
N PRO A 158 -35.74 20.34 -24.29
CA PRO A 158 -36.35 21.65 -24.37
C PRO A 158 -36.06 22.51 -23.13
N GLU A 159 -35.91 23.81 -23.32
CA GLU A 159 -35.54 24.77 -22.27
C GLU A 159 -36.56 24.84 -21.14
N ASN A 160 -37.85 24.63 -21.42
CA ASN A 160 -38.91 24.58 -20.42
C ASN A 160 -38.72 23.47 -19.38
N LYS A 161 -37.98 22.40 -19.70
CA LYS A 161 -37.60 21.32 -18.78
C LYS A 161 -36.28 21.58 -18.05
N GLY A 162 -35.70 22.78 -18.19
CA GLY A 162 -34.47 23.20 -17.52
C GLY A 162 -33.18 22.81 -18.25
N PHE A 163 -33.26 22.38 -19.52
CA PHE A 163 -32.07 22.12 -20.33
C PHE A 163 -31.54 23.43 -20.95
N ALA A 164 -30.23 23.58 -20.99
CA ALA A 164 -29.56 24.70 -21.63
C ALA A 164 -28.37 24.22 -22.46
N VAL A 165 -28.19 24.80 -23.65
CA VAL A 165 -27.02 24.57 -24.50
C VAL A 165 -25.93 25.57 -24.12
N MET A 166 -24.86 25.08 -23.50
CA MET A 166 -23.75 25.91 -22.97
C MET A 166 -22.62 26.14 -23.97
N GLY A 167 -22.55 25.35 -25.05
CA GLY A 167 -21.50 25.47 -26.05
C GLY A 167 -21.81 24.64 -27.28
N VAL A 168 -21.35 25.13 -28.43
CA VAL A 168 -21.46 24.44 -29.72
C VAL A 168 -20.12 24.52 -30.42
N GLU A 169 -19.64 23.36 -30.89
CA GLU A 169 -18.36 23.21 -31.58
C GLU A 169 -18.58 22.38 -32.83
N SER A 170 -17.86 22.68 -33.91
CA SER A 170 -17.81 21.78 -35.07
C SER A 170 -17.07 20.51 -34.70
N TYR A 171 -17.66 19.35 -35.00
CA TYR A 171 -17.02 18.06 -34.78
C TYR A 171 -16.12 17.76 -35.99
N LEU A 172 -14.85 18.13 -35.84
CA LEU A 172 -13.78 17.67 -36.73
C LEU A 172 -13.42 16.25 -36.26
N GLY A 173 -13.93 15.26 -36.99
CA GLY A 173 -13.64 13.85 -36.75
C GLY A 173 -12.19 13.47 -37.03
#